data_AF-A0A1M7EGP5-F1
#
_entry.id   AF-A0A1M7EGP5-F1
#
_cell.length_a   1.000
_cell.length_b   1.000
_cell.length_c   1.000
_cell.angle_alpha   90.00
_cell.angle_beta   90.00
_cell.angle_gamma   90.00
#
_symmetry.space_group_name_H-M   'P 1'
#
loop_
_entity.id
_entity.type
_entity.pdbx_description
1 polymer ?
#
loop_
_entity_poly.entity_id
_entity_poly.type
_entity_poly.pdbx_seq_one_letter_code
_entity_poly.pdbx_strand_id
1 'polypeptide(L)'
;MENKKFTITDDLLASKGERFLNFIIDLLIIYIIAVCIVATINIIGDVTNSYGVSNWVKSLSLIENLFFGLVILFFYYAFTEMYFSRTFAKYFTKTMVVRVDGSKPNTKNFMIRTVSRLNPIDPFSFLGKSERGLHDTLSATYVVKKHEFVAKMKMFSLE
;
A
#
# COMPACT_ATOMS: atom_id res chain seq x y z
N MET A 1 36.63 13.44 -5.43
CA MET A 1 35.87 12.83 -4.31
C MET A 1 34.72 12.04 -4.92
N GLU A 2 34.87 10.73 -5.05
CA GLU A 2 33.79 9.88 -5.54
C GLU A 2 32.66 9.90 -4.52
N ASN A 3 31.48 10.40 -4.93
CA ASN A 3 30.27 10.25 -4.13
C ASN A 3 29.97 8.75 -4.03
N LYS A 4 30.36 8.10 -2.91
CA LYS A 4 29.87 6.75 -2.59
C LYS A 4 28.34 6.82 -2.72
N LYS A 5 27.77 6.14 -3.71
CA LYS A 5 26.31 6.03 -3.86
C LYS A 5 25.86 4.85 -3.01
N PHE A 6 24.98 5.10 -2.05
CA PHE A 6 24.37 4.03 -1.27
C PHE A 6 23.54 3.12 -2.20
N THR A 7 23.90 1.85 -2.26
CA THR A 7 23.16 0.84 -3.03
C THR A 7 22.39 -0.07 -2.08
N ILE A 8 21.12 -0.30 -2.40
CA ILE A 8 20.28 -1.25 -1.66
C ILE A 8 20.70 -2.65 -2.08
N THR A 9 21.21 -3.41 -1.13
CA THR A 9 21.62 -4.80 -1.27
C THR A 9 20.46 -5.73 -0.89
N ASP A 10 20.48 -6.96 -1.39
CA ASP A 10 19.36 -7.91 -1.25
C ASP A 10 19.06 -8.30 0.20
N ASP A 11 20.06 -8.24 1.11
CA ASP A 11 19.88 -8.44 2.55
C ASP A 11 18.90 -7.45 3.18
N LEU A 12 18.81 -6.23 2.65
CA LEU A 12 17.92 -5.19 3.16
C LEU A 12 16.49 -5.31 2.65
N LEU A 13 16.27 -6.08 1.57
CA LEU A 13 14.98 -6.17 0.92
C LEU A 13 14.00 -6.96 1.80
N ALA A 14 12.76 -6.47 1.87
CA ALA A 14 11.69 -7.21 2.50
C ALA A 14 11.41 -8.48 1.68
N SER A 15 11.34 -9.60 2.38
CA SER A 15 11.06 -10.92 1.80
C SER A 15 9.69 -10.94 1.12
N LYS A 16 9.50 -11.90 0.20
CA LYS A 16 8.19 -12.12 -0.45
C LYS A 16 7.07 -12.37 0.58
N GLY A 17 7.38 -13.08 1.67
CA GLY A 17 6.44 -13.35 2.76
C GLY A 17 6.00 -12.10 3.51
N GLU A 18 6.92 -11.20 3.85
CA GLU A 18 6.58 -9.91 4.50
C GLU A 18 5.72 -9.03 3.60
N ARG A 19 5.99 -9.03 2.29
CA ARG A 19 5.19 -8.29 1.29
C ARG A 19 3.80 -8.89 1.12
N PHE A 20 3.69 -10.21 1.10
CA PHE A 20 2.41 -10.90 1.04
C PHE A 20 1.59 -10.68 2.31
N LEU A 21 2.22 -10.74 3.49
CA LEU A 21 1.58 -10.42 4.75
C LEU A 21 1.10 -8.96 4.78
N ASN A 22 1.90 -8.03 4.24
CA ASN A 22 1.47 -6.64 4.09
C ASN A 22 0.19 -6.52 3.27
N PHE A 23 0.14 -7.22 2.13
CA PHE A 23 -1.03 -7.24 1.26
C PHE A 23 -2.27 -7.81 1.97
N ILE A 24 -2.13 -8.92 2.70
CA ILE A 24 -3.24 -9.51 3.47
C ILE A 24 -3.74 -8.54 4.54
N ILE A 25 -2.84 -7.92 5.32
CA ILE A 25 -3.24 -7.00 6.39
C ILE A 25 -3.92 -5.75 5.79
N ASP A 26 -3.37 -5.18 4.71
CA ASP A 26 -3.99 -4.02 4.07
C ASP A 26 -5.37 -4.39 3.47
N LEU A 27 -5.53 -5.58 2.88
CA LEU A 27 -6.84 -6.09 2.45
C LEU A 27 -7.84 -6.25 3.59
N LEU A 28 -7.40 -6.80 4.73
CA LEU A 28 -8.24 -6.96 5.91
C LEU A 28 -8.73 -5.59 6.42
N ILE A 29 -7.85 -4.61 6.49
CA ILE A 29 -8.19 -3.25 6.93
C ILE A 29 -9.19 -2.60 5.98
N ILE A 30 -8.97 -2.72 4.67
CA ILE A 30 -9.90 -2.20 3.66
C ILE A 30 -11.27 -2.87 3.77
N TYR A 31 -11.30 -4.18 3.99
CA TYR A 31 -12.55 -4.92 4.21
C TYR A 31 -13.29 -4.42 5.44
N ILE A 32 -12.59 -4.20 6.57
CA ILE A 32 -13.17 -3.62 7.78
C ILE A 32 -13.74 -2.22 7.50
N ILE A 33 -12.99 -1.36 6.80
CA ILE A 33 -13.47 -0.02 6.41
C ILE A 33 -14.74 -0.10 5.57
N ALA A 34 -14.78 -1.00 4.58
CA ALA A 34 -15.95 -1.18 3.73
C ALA A 34 -17.19 -1.62 4.53
N VAL A 35 -17.02 -2.59 5.44
CA VAL A 35 -18.10 -3.04 6.34
C VAL A 35 -18.58 -1.90 7.24
N CYS A 36 -17.66 -1.11 7.81
CA CYS A 36 -18.02 0.06 8.62
C CYS A 36 -18.82 1.11 7.84
N ILE A 37 -18.47 1.37 6.57
CA ILE A 37 -19.21 2.29 5.70
C ILE A 37 -20.63 1.77 5.48
N VAL A 38 -20.80 0.50 5.10
CA VAL A 38 -22.12 -0.09 4.86
C VAL A 38 -22.95 -0.11 6.14
N ALA A 39 -22.37 -0.47 7.28
CA ALA A 39 -23.04 -0.45 8.57
C ALA A 39 -23.52 0.97 8.93
N THR A 40 -22.68 1.99 8.71
CA THR A 40 -23.03 3.39 8.96
C THR A 40 -24.20 3.85 8.07
N ILE A 41 -24.19 3.48 6.78
CA ILE A 41 -25.29 3.78 5.85
C ILE A 41 -26.60 3.16 6.33
N ASN A 42 -26.57 1.90 6.79
CA ASN A 42 -27.76 1.23 7.30
C ASN A 42 -28.30 1.90 8.58
N ILE A 43 -27.41 2.23 9.54
CA ILE A 43 -27.78 2.91 10.79
C ILE A 43 -28.42 4.28 10.49
N ILE A 44 -27.84 5.06 9.57
CA ILE A 44 -28.42 6.34 9.16
C ILE A 44 -29.80 6.13 8.53
N GLY A 45 -29.96 5.10 7.70
CA GLY A 45 -31.26 4.75 7.11
C GLY A 45 -32.32 4.44 8.16
N ASP A 46 -31.97 3.65 9.18
CA ASP A 46 -32.86 3.31 10.30
C ASP A 46 -33.24 4.54 11.14
N VAL A 47 -32.28 5.43 11.42
CA VAL A 47 -32.53 6.64 12.22
C VAL A 47 -33.36 7.66 11.45
N THR A 48 -33.13 7.81 10.14
CA THR A 48 -33.80 8.82 9.30
C THR A 48 -35.07 8.30 8.62
N ASN A 49 -35.38 7.01 8.76
CA ASN A 49 -36.39 6.28 7.96
C ASN A 49 -36.19 6.45 6.44
N SER A 50 -34.97 6.75 5.98
CA SER A 50 -34.63 6.96 4.58
C SER A 50 -33.71 5.85 4.08
N TYR A 51 -34.29 4.89 3.38
CA TYR A 51 -33.57 3.71 2.90
C TYR A 51 -32.99 3.85 1.49
N GLY A 52 -33.10 5.03 0.87
CA GLY A 52 -32.68 5.23 -0.53
C GLY A 52 -31.22 4.83 -0.78
N VAL A 53 -30.30 5.27 0.09
CA VAL A 53 -28.87 4.97 -0.03
C VAL A 53 -28.57 3.50 0.28
N SER A 54 -29.16 2.95 1.36
CA SER A 54 -28.99 1.52 1.71
C SER A 54 -29.48 0.60 0.60
N ASN A 55 -30.65 0.89 0.01
CA ASN A 55 -31.23 0.10 -1.06
C ASN A 55 -30.41 0.21 -2.34
N TRP A 56 -29.87 1.39 -2.65
CA TRP A 56 -28.94 1.57 -3.76
C TRP A 56 -27.69 0.70 -3.59
N VAL A 57 -27.05 0.74 -2.41
CA VAL A 57 -25.87 -0.10 -2.11
C VAL A 57 -26.19 -1.59 -2.26
N LYS A 58 -27.37 -2.05 -1.79
CA LYS A 58 -27.80 -3.45 -1.93
C LYS A 58 -28.11 -3.85 -3.37
N SER A 59 -28.48 -2.89 -4.22
CA SER A 59 -28.81 -3.10 -5.63
C SER A 59 -27.61 -3.10 -6.57
N LEU A 60 -26.40 -2.79 -6.07
CA LEU A 60 -25.19 -2.75 -6.88
C LEU A 60 -24.88 -4.12 -7.49
N SER A 61 -24.60 -4.11 -8.78
CA SER A 61 -24.08 -5.27 -9.50
C SER A 61 -22.68 -5.66 -9.02
N LEU A 62 -22.23 -6.86 -9.40
CA LEU A 62 -20.89 -7.35 -9.05
C LEU A 62 -19.78 -6.43 -9.58
N ILE A 63 -19.97 -5.85 -10.77
CA ILE A 63 -19.00 -4.94 -11.40
C ILE A 63 -18.94 -3.62 -10.64
N GLU A 64 -20.09 -3.07 -10.25
CA GLU A 64 -20.14 -1.82 -9.48
C GLU A 64 -19.55 -2.00 -8.07
N ASN A 65 -19.80 -3.15 -7.44
CA ASN A 65 -19.17 -3.49 -6.15
C ASN A 65 -17.64 -3.59 -6.27
N LEU A 66 -17.12 -4.19 -7.34
CA LEU A 66 -15.68 -4.22 -7.61
C LEU A 66 -15.11 -2.81 -7.81
N PHE A 67 -15.81 -1.97 -8.59
CA PHE A 67 -15.40 -0.58 -8.80
C PHE A 67 -15.38 0.21 -7.49
N PHE A 68 -16.42 0.07 -6.66
CA PHE A 68 -16.48 0.70 -5.35
C PHE A 68 -15.33 0.23 -4.43
N GLY A 69 -15.02 -1.06 -4.45
CA GLY A 69 -13.85 -1.61 -3.75
C GLY A 69 -12.53 -1.01 -4.23
N LEU A 70 -12.34 -0.83 -5.54
CA LEU A 70 -11.15 -0.18 -6.10
C LEU A 70 -11.04 1.29 -5.69
N VAL A 71 -12.17 2.00 -5.58
CA VAL A 71 -12.20 3.39 -5.10
C VAL A 71 -11.78 3.45 -3.63
N ILE A 72 -12.29 2.57 -2.77
CA ILE A 72 -11.87 2.50 -1.35
C ILE A 72 -10.38 2.15 -1.25
N LEU A 73 -9.92 1.17 -2.03
CA LEU A 73 -8.50 0.77 -2.11
C LEU A 73 -7.61 1.97 -2.49
N PHE A 74 -8.01 2.73 -3.51
CA PHE A 74 -7.31 3.92 -3.95
C PHE A 74 -7.19 4.94 -2.83
N PHE A 75 -8.31 5.30 -2.19
CA PHE A 75 -8.31 6.29 -1.12
C PHE A 75 -7.51 5.80 0.09
N TYR A 76 -7.66 4.53 0.49
CA TYR A 76 -6.89 3.95 1.60
C TYR A 76 -5.38 4.11 1.36
N TYR A 77 -4.87 3.70 0.19
CA TYR A 77 -3.44 3.84 -0.11
C TYR A 77 -3.02 5.29 -0.32
N ALA A 78 -3.83 6.12 -0.99
CA ALA A 78 -3.53 7.53 -1.19
C ALA A 78 -3.42 8.27 0.15
N PHE A 79 -4.39 8.09 1.06
CA PHE A 79 -4.35 8.72 2.38
C PHE A 79 -3.22 8.15 3.24
N THR A 80 -3.09 6.83 3.34
CA THR A 80 -2.06 6.25 4.21
C THR A 80 -0.64 6.54 3.70
N GLU A 81 -0.38 6.39 2.40
CA GLU A 81 0.95 6.67 1.84
C GLU A 81 1.26 8.16 1.77
N MET A 82 0.28 9.05 1.56
CA MET A 82 0.53 10.50 1.55
C MET A 82 0.79 11.07 2.95
N TYR A 83 -0.01 10.68 3.95
CA TYR A 83 0.11 11.25 5.30
C TYR A 83 1.16 10.52 6.15
N PHE A 84 1.25 9.20 6.06
CA PHE A 84 2.12 8.40 6.92
C PHE A 84 3.37 7.87 6.19
N SER A 85 3.50 8.12 4.88
CA SER A 85 4.57 7.56 4.02
C SER A 85 4.63 6.02 4.05
N ARG A 86 3.62 5.38 4.64
CA ARG A 86 3.53 3.95 4.98
C ARG A 86 2.05 3.58 5.16
N THR A 87 1.72 2.36 4.80
CA THR A 87 0.40 1.77 5.06
C THR A 87 0.40 1.17 6.47
N PHE A 88 -0.79 0.94 7.04
CA PHE A 88 -0.87 0.34 8.38
C PHE A 88 -0.19 -1.02 8.43
N ALA A 89 -0.32 -1.85 7.39
CA ALA A 89 0.38 -3.13 7.32
C ALA A 89 1.90 -2.99 7.41
N LYS A 90 2.49 -1.98 6.75
CA LYS A 90 3.93 -1.72 6.79
C LYS A 90 4.42 -1.30 8.19
N TYR A 91 3.54 -0.74 9.03
CA TYR A 91 3.86 -0.52 10.44
C TYR A 91 3.96 -1.84 11.20
N PHE A 92 3.04 -2.78 10.95
CA PHE A 92 3.06 -4.11 11.57
C PHE A 92 4.28 -4.93 11.15
N THR A 93 4.59 -4.98 9.86
CA THR A 93 5.74 -5.74 9.34
C THR A 93 7.08 -5.03 9.51
N LYS A 94 7.09 -3.82 10.08
CA LYS A 94 8.30 -2.98 10.24
C LYS A 94 9.06 -2.77 8.93
N THR A 95 8.34 -2.75 7.81
CA THR A 95 8.89 -2.50 6.47
C THR A 95 8.75 -1.02 6.10
N MET A 96 9.56 -0.55 5.15
CA MET A 96 9.48 0.81 4.64
C MET A 96 9.81 0.89 3.16
N VAL A 97 9.22 1.88 2.49
CA VAL A 97 9.51 2.16 1.09
C VAL A 97 10.63 3.18 1.00
N VAL A 98 11.65 2.88 0.19
CA VAL A 98 12.78 3.76 -0.11
C VAL A 98 12.98 3.82 -1.62
N ARG A 99 13.60 4.89 -2.13
CA ARG A 99 13.98 4.98 -3.54
C ARG A 99 15.22 4.14 -3.81
N VAL A 100 15.54 3.93 -5.10
CA VAL A 100 16.75 3.20 -5.54
C VAL A 100 18.04 3.77 -4.95
N ASP A 101 18.06 5.08 -4.68
CA ASP A 101 19.18 5.80 -4.06
C ASP A 101 19.17 5.78 -2.52
N GLY A 102 18.24 5.03 -1.89
CA GLY A 102 18.06 5.01 -0.43
C GLY A 102 17.36 6.25 0.14
N SER A 103 17.03 7.25 -0.69
CA SER A 103 16.32 8.44 -0.23
C SER A 103 14.84 8.15 0.08
N LYS A 104 14.21 9.03 0.86
CA LYS A 104 12.77 8.96 1.12
C LYS A 104 11.99 9.13 -0.20
N PRO A 105 10.94 8.34 -0.45
CA PRO A 105 10.11 8.52 -1.64
C PRO A 105 9.41 9.88 -1.61
N ASN A 106 9.38 10.55 -2.76
CA ASN A 106 8.61 11.77 -2.94
C ASN A 106 7.12 11.45 -3.21
N THR A 107 6.24 12.44 -3.03
CA THR A 107 4.79 12.33 -3.29
C THR A 107 4.46 11.78 -4.68
N LYS A 108 5.25 12.14 -5.71
CA LYS A 108 5.12 11.62 -7.07
C LYS A 108 5.28 10.09 -7.13
N ASN A 109 6.22 9.54 -6.37
CA ASN A 109 6.46 8.10 -6.36
C ASN A 109 5.29 7.39 -5.67
N PHE A 110 4.76 7.93 -4.58
CA PHE A 110 3.56 7.38 -3.91
C PHE A 110 2.34 7.38 -4.83
N MET A 111 2.15 8.44 -5.60
CA MET A 111 1.04 8.53 -6.56
C MET A 111 1.18 7.50 -7.69
N ILE A 112 2.37 7.35 -8.27
CA ILE A 112 2.65 6.31 -9.28
C ILE A 112 2.42 4.91 -8.70
N ARG A 113 2.87 4.65 -7.46
CA ARG A 113 2.62 3.38 -6.76
C ARG A 113 1.14 3.09 -6.59
N THR A 114 0.39 4.09 -6.12
CA THR A 114 -1.04 3.96 -5.84
C THR A 114 -1.82 3.68 -7.13
N VAL A 115 -1.52 4.42 -8.21
CA VAL A 115 -2.13 4.18 -9.52
C VAL A 115 -1.74 2.82 -10.09
N SER A 116 -0.48 2.42 -9.94
CA SER A 116 0.02 1.13 -10.44
C SER A 116 -0.62 -0.07 -9.73
N ARG A 117 -1.04 0.08 -8.47
CA ARG A 117 -1.78 -0.93 -7.68
C ARG A 117 -3.24 -1.10 -8.09
N LEU A 118 -3.81 -0.14 -8.83
CA LEU A 118 -5.14 -0.30 -9.42
C LEU A 118 -5.14 -1.32 -10.56
N ASN A 119 -3.96 -1.67 -11.08
CA ASN A 119 -3.86 -2.72 -12.09
C ASN A 119 -4.14 -4.08 -11.43
N PRO A 120 -5.17 -4.83 -11.87
CA PRO A 120 -5.52 -6.14 -11.30
C PRO A 120 -4.41 -7.20 -11.45
N ILE A 121 -3.40 -6.95 -12.30
CA ILE A 121 -2.24 -7.83 -12.52
C ILE A 121 -1.15 -7.61 -11.45
N ASP A 122 -1.14 -6.48 -10.75
CA ASP A 122 -0.10 -6.12 -9.78
C ASP A 122 0.04 -7.12 -8.61
N PRO A 123 -1.03 -7.64 -7.99
CA PRO A 123 -0.92 -8.65 -6.93
C PRO A 123 -0.25 -9.94 -7.42
N PHE A 124 -0.48 -10.31 -8.68
CA PHE A 124 0.12 -11.50 -9.31
C PHE A 124 1.59 -11.30 -9.68
N SER A 125 2.06 -10.06 -9.81
CA SER A 125 3.47 -9.77 -10.13
C SER A 125 4.44 -10.28 -9.05
N PHE A 126 3.99 -10.38 -7.80
CA PHE A 126 4.79 -10.89 -6.69
C PHE A 126 4.99 -12.41 -6.70
N LEU A 127 4.14 -13.16 -7.42
CA LEU A 127 4.26 -14.61 -7.58
C LEU A 127 5.31 -15.01 -8.64
N GLY A 128 5.84 -14.02 -9.38
CA GLY A 128 6.86 -14.23 -10.40
C GLY A 128 8.30 -14.39 -9.87
N LYS A 129 9.24 -14.49 -10.82
CA LYS A 129 10.69 -14.56 -10.55
C LYS A 129 11.28 -13.23 -10.04
N SER A 130 10.59 -12.11 -10.24
CA SER A 130 11.04 -10.81 -9.76
C SER A 130 10.74 -10.63 -8.26
N GLU A 131 11.73 -10.19 -7.49
CA GLU A 131 11.53 -9.78 -6.09
C GLU A 131 10.82 -8.41 -5.96
N ARG A 132 10.55 -7.76 -7.10
CA ARG A 132 9.89 -6.47 -7.21
C ARG A 132 8.49 -6.64 -7.80
N GLY A 133 7.51 -5.96 -7.21
CA GLY A 133 6.19 -5.83 -7.80
C GLY A 133 6.20 -4.89 -9.00
N LEU A 134 5.16 -4.94 -9.84
CA LEU A 134 4.97 -4.00 -10.94
C LEU A 134 4.94 -2.56 -10.42
N HIS A 135 4.21 -2.29 -9.33
CA HIS A 135 4.18 -0.98 -8.71
C HIS A 135 5.52 -0.51 -8.14
N ASP A 136 6.37 -1.43 -7.65
CA ASP A 136 7.72 -1.09 -7.17
C ASP A 136 8.64 -0.69 -8.32
N THR A 137 8.54 -1.43 -9.43
CA THR A 137 9.32 -1.18 -10.65
C THR A 137 8.92 0.13 -11.32
N LEU A 138 7.61 0.37 -11.49
CA LEU A 138 7.09 1.58 -12.12
C LEU A 138 7.37 2.85 -11.30
N SER A 139 7.44 2.72 -9.97
CA SER A 139 7.73 3.85 -9.09
C SER A 139 9.21 4.04 -8.74
N ALA A 140 10.09 3.18 -9.26
CA ALA A 140 11.51 3.14 -8.91
C ALA A 140 11.75 3.16 -7.39
N THR A 141 11.06 2.27 -6.67
CA THR A 141 11.19 2.14 -5.22
C THR A 141 11.41 0.69 -4.79
N TYR A 142 11.92 0.52 -3.59
CA TYR A 142 12.15 -0.75 -2.92
C TYR A 142 11.44 -0.78 -1.58
N VAL A 143 11.02 -1.98 -1.18
CA VAL A 143 10.55 -2.24 0.18
C VAL A 143 11.69 -2.89 0.95
N VAL A 144 12.13 -2.21 2.01
CA VAL A 144 13.25 -2.64 2.87
C VAL A 144 12.81 -2.81 4.31
N LYS A 145 13.52 -3.63 5.08
CA LYS A 145 13.31 -3.75 6.52
C LYS A 145 13.83 -2.50 7.22
N LYS A 146 12.97 -1.83 8.00
CA LYS A 146 13.27 -0.51 8.60
C LYS A 146 14.51 -0.54 9.48
N HIS A 147 14.64 -1.55 10.34
CA HIS A 147 15.72 -1.60 11.33
C HIS A 147 17.09 -1.83 10.68
N GLU A 148 17.18 -2.82 9.80
CA GLU A 148 18.40 -3.16 9.06
C GLU A 148 18.84 -2.00 8.16
N PHE A 149 17.88 -1.37 7.45
CA PHE A 149 18.15 -0.20 6.61
C PHE A 149 18.70 0.99 7.42
N VAL A 150 18.06 1.33 8.55
CA VAL A 150 18.52 2.46 9.38
C VAL A 150 19.89 2.18 9.99
N ALA A 151 20.17 0.95 10.41
CA ALA A 151 21.49 0.57 10.92
C ALA A 151 22.58 0.74 9.84
N LYS A 152 22.33 0.24 8.63
CA LYS A 152 23.27 0.32 7.51
C LYS A 152 23.49 1.76 7.04
N MET A 153 22.43 2.58 7.02
CA MET A 153 22.54 4.00 6.70
C MET A 153 23.36 4.78 7.74
N LYS A 154 23.21 4.46 9.04
CA LYS A 154 24.03 5.09 10.08
C LYS A 154 25.51 4.76 9.92
N MET A 155 25.83 3.49 9.66
CA MET A 155 27.20 3.06 9.40
C MET A 155 27.79 3.78 8.18
N PHE A 156 27.02 3.86 7.08
CA PHE A 156 27.43 4.56 5.87
C PHE A 156 27.67 6.07 6.07
N SER A 157 26.91 6.72 6.95
CA SER A 157 27.12 8.16 7.27
C SER A 157 28.30 8.43 8.20
N LEU A 158 28.89 7.40 8.80
CA LEU A 158 30.05 7.49 9.68
C LEU A 158 31.38 7.19 8.96
N GLU A 159 31.33 6.63 7.75
CA GLU A 159 32.47 6.39 6.85
C GLU A 159 32.69 7.55 5.87
#